data_AF-A0A929SUD5-F1
#
_entry.id   AF-A0A929SUD5-F1
#
_cell.length_a   1.000
_cell.length_b   1.000
_cell.length_c   1.000
_cell.angle_alpha   90.00
_cell.angle_beta   90.00
_cell.angle_gamma   90.00
#
_symmetry.space_group_name_H-M   'P 1'
#
loop_
_entity.id
_entity.type
_entity.pdbx_description
1 polymer ?
#
loop_
_entity_poly.entity_id
_entity_poly.type
_entity_poly.pdbx_seq_one_letter_code
_entity_poly.pdbx_strand_id
1 'polypeptide(L)'
;MPDDKTFPSDIFIPKKEIFGANNGDKVLVSITKYANRDLAKKDSARNSEGRIIKIIARNSDTHLKLKSLLADNGIDEEFKEEIISEAENMPKTISEDEIVGRKDLKDIYTITIDGEDAKDLDDAVAIEKKENYRVWISIADVSHYIKEGSLLDKEAEKRRKQHLPYRHCYTNVTIPAFK
;
A
#
# COMPACT_ATOMS: atom_id res chain seq x y z
N MET A 1 -7.80 -4.79 -21.88
CA MET A 1 -8.04 -3.36 -22.21
C MET A 1 -7.44 -2.49 -21.14
N PRO A 2 -6.38 -1.70 -21.45
CA PRO A 2 -5.71 -0.83 -20.48
C PRO A 2 -6.66 0.20 -19.87
N ASP A 3 -6.50 0.48 -18.58
CA ASP A 3 -7.24 1.53 -17.89
C ASP A 3 -6.65 2.92 -18.17
N ASP A 4 -5.33 2.97 -18.47
CA ASP A 4 -4.69 4.17 -18.99
C ASP A 4 -5.16 4.44 -20.43
N LYS A 5 -6.08 5.39 -20.59
CA LYS A 5 -6.63 5.82 -21.89
C LYS A 5 -5.60 6.44 -22.82
N THR A 6 -4.39 6.78 -22.33
CA THR A 6 -3.28 7.23 -23.18
C THR A 6 -2.63 6.08 -23.92
N PHE A 7 -2.88 4.83 -23.50
CA PHE A 7 -2.40 3.65 -24.20
C PHE A 7 -3.31 3.34 -25.41
N PRO A 8 -2.77 3.37 -26.65
CA PRO A 8 -3.60 3.46 -27.85
C PRO A 8 -4.21 2.14 -28.33
N SER A 9 -3.81 1.00 -27.75
CA SER A 9 -4.23 -0.32 -28.24
C SER A 9 -4.37 -1.35 -27.13
N ASP A 10 -5.14 -2.40 -27.39
CA ASP A 10 -5.23 -3.54 -26.49
C ASP A 10 -3.89 -4.27 -26.36
N ILE A 11 -3.67 -4.83 -25.18
CA ILE A 11 -2.52 -5.68 -24.89
C ILE A 11 -2.96 -7.14 -25.03
N PHE A 12 -2.34 -7.84 -25.98
CA PHE A 12 -2.55 -9.27 -26.17
C PHE A 12 -1.73 -10.07 -25.15
N ILE A 13 -2.40 -10.95 -24.41
CA ILE A 13 -1.75 -11.87 -23.46
C ILE A 13 -1.80 -13.28 -24.05
N PRO A 14 -0.66 -13.92 -24.36
CA PRO A 14 -0.62 -15.31 -24.78
C PRO A 14 -1.23 -16.23 -23.73
N LYS A 15 -1.92 -17.32 -24.13
CA LYS A 15 -2.59 -18.24 -23.19
C LYS A 15 -1.70 -18.76 -22.05
N LYS A 16 -0.42 -18.98 -22.34
CA LYS A 16 0.59 -19.43 -21.38
C LYS A 16 0.97 -18.37 -20.32
N GLU A 17 0.69 -17.10 -20.57
CA GLU A 17 1.02 -15.96 -19.69
C GLU A 17 -0.24 -15.35 -19.00
N ILE A 18 -1.38 -16.07 -19.01
CA ILE A 18 -2.65 -15.59 -18.42
C ILE A 18 -2.62 -15.58 -16.89
N PHE A 19 -1.69 -16.32 -16.26
CA PHE A 19 -1.53 -16.36 -14.81
C PHE A 19 -2.83 -16.70 -14.04
N GLY A 20 -3.72 -17.50 -14.64
CA GLY A 20 -5.00 -17.89 -14.05
C GLY A 20 -6.04 -16.76 -13.93
N ALA A 21 -5.88 -15.67 -14.68
CA ALA A 21 -6.87 -14.60 -14.74
C ALA A 21 -8.14 -15.05 -15.48
N ASN A 22 -9.29 -14.61 -14.99
CA ASN A 22 -10.59 -14.80 -15.61
C ASN A 22 -11.06 -13.53 -16.31
N ASN A 23 -12.07 -13.67 -17.17
CA ASN A 23 -12.70 -12.54 -17.82
C ASN A 23 -13.28 -11.56 -16.78
N GLY A 24 -12.91 -10.29 -16.87
CA GLY A 24 -13.32 -9.24 -15.94
C GLY A 24 -12.42 -9.08 -14.71
N ASP A 25 -11.38 -9.91 -14.55
CA ASP A 25 -10.38 -9.66 -13.52
C ASP A 25 -9.55 -8.40 -13.86
N LYS A 26 -9.22 -7.62 -12.84
CA LYS A 26 -8.27 -6.51 -12.96
C LYS A 26 -6.88 -7.02 -12.68
N VAL A 27 -5.97 -6.78 -13.62
CA VAL A 27 -4.61 -7.34 -13.57
C VAL A 27 -3.57 -6.27 -13.86
N LEU A 28 -2.36 -6.54 -13.38
CA LEU A 28 -1.16 -5.81 -13.75
C LEU A 28 -0.43 -6.58 -14.84
N VAL A 29 -0.11 -5.89 -15.94
CA VAL A 29 0.55 -6.46 -17.11
C VAL A 29 1.93 -5.85 -17.31
N SER A 30 2.92 -6.71 -17.54
CA SER A 30 4.23 -6.30 -18.04
C SER A 30 4.23 -6.42 -19.57
N ILE A 31 4.46 -5.29 -20.26
CA ILE A 31 4.55 -5.26 -21.73
C ILE A 31 5.89 -5.88 -22.14
N THR A 32 5.84 -6.96 -22.90
CA THR A 32 7.03 -7.66 -23.41
C THR A 32 7.38 -7.18 -24.81
N LYS A 33 6.39 -6.75 -25.59
CA LYS A 33 6.58 -6.25 -26.96
C LYS A 33 5.62 -5.12 -27.25
N TYR A 34 6.16 -3.95 -27.55
CA TYR A 34 5.36 -2.81 -27.98
C TYR A 34 4.94 -2.94 -29.44
N ALA A 35 3.71 -2.53 -29.72
CA ALA A 35 3.25 -2.30 -31.08
C ALA A 35 4.10 -1.19 -31.74
N ASN A 36 4.60 -1.42 -32.96
CA ASN A 36 5.30 -0.37 -33.71
C ASN A 36 4.31 0.74 -34.09
N ARG A 37 4.54 1.96 -33.58
CA ARG A 37 3.68 3.14 -33.80
C ARG A 37 3.49 3.49 -35.28
N ASP A 38 4.49 3.24 -36.12
CA ASP A 38 4.44 3.58 -37.56
C ASP A 38 3.52 2.65 -38.38
N LEU A 39 3.19 1.47 -37.86
CA LEU A 39 2.32 0.48 -38.52
C LEU A 39 0.85 0.58 -38.08
N ALA A 40 0.53 1.45 -37.11
CA ALA A 40 -0.81 1.58 -36.54
C ALA A 40 -1.83 2.25 -37.48
N LYS A 41 -1.41 2.71 -38.67
CA LYS A 41 -2.28 3.30 -39.71
C LYS A 41 -2.89 2.30 -40.70
N LYS A 42 -2.52 1.02 -40.63
CA LYS A 42 -3.15 -0.07 -41.42
C LYS A 42 -3.98 -0.91 -40.47
N ASP A 43 -5.14 -1.39 -40.92
CA ASP A 43 -6.15 -2.21 -40.20
C ASP A 43 -5.63 -3.55 -39.62
N SER A 44 -4.31 -3.72 -39.54
CA SER A 44 -3.56 -4.84 -39.00
C SER A 44 -2.48 -4.34 -38.03
N ALA A 45 -2.80 -3.36 -37.19
CA ALA A 45 -1.92 -2.93 -36.10
C ALA A 45 -1.67 -4.13 -35.19
N ARG A 46 -0.41 -4.60 -35.10
CA ARG A 46 -0.05 -5.64 -34.13
C ARG A 46 -0.30 -5.07 -32.74
N ASN A 47 -1.24 -5.65 -31.99
CA ASN A 47 -1.45 -5.33 -30.59
C ASN A 47 -0.14 -5.52 -29.82
N SER A 48 0.07 -4.68 -28.79
CA SER A 48 1.22 -4.89 -27.90
C SER A 48 1.07 -6.24 -27.22
N GLU A 49 2.14 -7.00 -27.06
CA GLU A 49 2.11 -8.28 -26.34
C GLU A 49 2.62 -8.06 -24.92
N GLY A 50 2.02 -8.76 -23.97
CA GLY A 50 2.41 -8.70 -22.57
C GLY A 50 2.20 -10.02 -21.84
N ARG A 51 2.59 -10.01 -20.57
CA ARG A 51 2.32 -11.09 -19.61
C ARG A 51 1.70 -10.54 -18.35
N ILE A 52 0.78 -11.29 -17.76
CA ILE A 52 0.17 -10.92 -16.48
C ILE A 52 1.18 -11.21 -15.38
N ILE A 53 1.48 -10.21 -14.56
CA ILE A 53 2.41 -10.32 -13.43
C ILE A 53 1.71 -10.43 -12.08
N LYS A 54 0.52 -9.83 -11.93
CA LYS A 54 -0.30 -9.95 -10.71
C LYS A 54 -1.78 -9.80 -11.07
N ILE A 55 -2.63 -10.60 -10.44
CA ILE A 55 -4.08 -10.36 -10.42
C ILE A 55 -4.34 -9.44 -9.24
N ILE A 56 -4.80 -8.23 -9.51
CA ILE A 56 -5.04 -7.20 -8.50
C ILE A 56 -6.35 -7.47 -7.77
N ALA A 57 -7.38 -7.82 -8.52
CA ALA A 57 -8.68 -8.15 -7.95
C ALA A 57 -9.47 -9.04 -8.92
N ARG A 58 -10.23 -9.96 -8.33
CA ARG A 58 -11.15 -10.82 -9.06
C ARG A 58 -12.43 -10.05 -9.38
N ASN A 59 -13.10 -10.41 -10.47
CA ASN A 59 -14.39 -9.83 -10.83
C ASN A 59 -15.46 -10.03 -9.72
N SER A 60 -15.32 -11.07 -8.89
CA SER A 60 -16.20 -11.33 -7.75
C SER A 60 -15.87 -10.53 -6.48
N ASP A 61 -14.80 -9.74 -6.47
CA ASP A 61 -14.33 -9.02 -5.29
C ASP A 61 -15.19 -7.75 -5.04
N THR A 62 -15.86 -7.70 -3.89
CA THR A 62 -16.69 -6.54 -3.48
C THR A 62 -15.85 -5.25 -3.38
N HIS A 63 -14.56 -5.37 -3.08
CA HIS A 63 -13.63 -4.25 -2.97
C HIS A 63 -12.80 -4.01 -4.24
N LEU A 64 -13.18 -4.58 -5.39
CA LEU A 64 -12.50 -4.41 -6.68
C LEU A 64 -12.16 -2.94 -6.98
N LYS A 65 -13.08 -2.00 -6.71
CA LYS A 65 -12.86 -0.57 -6.93
C LYS A 65 -11.77 0.02 -6.02
N LEU A 66 -11.74 -0.38 -4.75
CA LEU A 66 -10.75 0.10 -3.80
C LEU A 66 -9.37 -0.46 -4.15
N LYS A 67 -9.26 -1.77 -4.37
CA LYS A 67 -8.00 -2.43 -4.77
C LYS A 67 -7.48 -1.91 -6.10
N SER A 68 -8.38 -1.65 -7.04
CA SER A 68 -8.08 -0.96 -8.29
C SER A 68 -7.44 0.40 -8.03
N LEU A 69 -8.06 1.23 -7.19
CA LEU A 69 -7.56 2.56 -6.87
C LEU A 69 -6.19 2.50 -6.18
N LEU A 70 -6.00 1.60 -5.22
CA LEU A 70 -4.75 1.44 -4.50
C LEU A 70 -3.63 1.00 -5.45
N ALA A 71 -3.92 0.02 -6.31
CA ALA A 71 -3.01 -0.41 -7.35
C ALA A 71 -2.68 0.74 -8.31
N ASP A 72 -3.67 1.46 -8.85
CA ASP A 72 -3.46 2.60 -9.77
C ASP A 72 -2.51 3.67 -9.18
N ASN A 73 -2.43 3.77 -7.85
CA ASN A 73 -1.55 4.68 -7.12
C ASN A 73 -0.22 4.05 -6.66
N GLY A 74 0.07 2.81 -7.02
CA GLY A 74 1.26 2.08 -6.62
C GLY A 74 1.31 1.76 -5.12
N ILE A 75 0.16 1.74 -4.46
CA ILE A 75 0.04 1.43 -3.04
C ILE A 75 -0.03 -0.09 -2.88
N ASP A 76 0.90 -0.61 -2.08
CA ASP A 76 0.98 -2.03 -1.76
C ASP A 76 0.25 -2.29 -0.44
N GLU A 77 -0.93 -2.91 -0.54
CA GLU A 77 -1.77 -3.26 0.61
C GLU A 77 -1.13 -4.34 1.48
N GLU A 78 -0.32 -5.21 0.88
CA GLU A 78 0.17 -6.41 1.56
C GLU A 78 1.52 -6.12 2.25
N PHE A 79 1.64 -6.60 3.48
CA PHE A 79 2.93 -6.65 4.17
C PHE A 79 3.57 -8.01 3.87
N LYS A 80 4.89 -8.03 3.64
CA LYS A 80 5.60 -9.30 3.50
C LYS A 80 5.61 -10.04 4.84
N GLU A 81 5.61 -11.37 4.79
CA GLU A 81 5.64 -12.23 5.98
C GLU A 81 6.82 -11.91 6.91
N GLU A 82 8.00 -11.60 6.36
CA GLU A 82 9.18 -11.20 7.14
C GLU A 82 8.95 -9.93 7.97
N ILE A 83 8.17 -8.97 7.44
CA ILE A 83 7.84 -7.71 8.11
C ILE A 83 6.79 -7.95 9.20
N ILE A 84 5.78 -8.78 8.90
CA ILE A 84 4.75 -9.17 9.87
C ILE A 84 5.40 -9.90 11.05
N SER A 85 6.29 -10.84 10.76
CA SER A 85 7.02 -11.59 11.79
C SER A 85 7.87 -10.67 12.66
N GLU A 86 8.55 -9.67 12.08
CA GLU A 86 9.29 -8.66 12.88
C GLU A 86 8.35 -7.91 13.84
N ALA A 87 7.18 -7.46 13.37
CA ALA A 87 6.19 -6.77 14.19
C ALA A 87 5.61 -7.68 15.30
N GLU A 88 5.30 -8.94 14.99
CA GLU A 88 4.72 -9.89 15.94
C GLU A 88 5.68 -10.27 17.07
N ASN A 89 6.99 -10.23 16.80
CA ASN A 89 8.04 -10.50 17.78
C ASN A 89 8.34 -9.32 18.70
N MET A 90 7.70 -8.16 18.51
CA MET A 90 7.92 -7.00 19.38
C MET A 90 7.42 -7.27 20.82
N PRO A 91 8.14 -6.78 21.83
CA PRO A 91 7.70 -6.87 23.22
C PRO A 91 6.34 -6.21 23.41
N LYS A 92 5.39 -6.94 24.01
CA LYS A 92 4.05 -6.41 24.33
C LYS A 92 3.99 -5.68 25.68
N THR A 93 5.07 -5.76 26.45
CA THR A 93 5.19 -5.17 27.78
C THR A 93 6.51 -4.43 27.87
N ILE A 94 6.48 -3.25 28.48
CA ILE A 94 7.67 -2.45 28.72
C ILE A 94 8.43 -3.08 29.90
N SER A 95 9.71 -3.39 29.70
CA SER A 95 10.58 -3.93 30.76
C SER A 95 11.00 -2.83 31.76
N GLU A 96 11.38 -3.20 32.98
CA GLU A 96 11.87 -2.23 33.97
C GLU A 96 13.12 -1.48 33.47
N ASP A 97 14.01 -2.18 32.77
CA ASP A 97 15.23 -1.59 32.19
C ASP A 97 14.91 -0.51 31.14
N GLU A 98 13.81 -0.64 30.39
CA GLU A 98 13.36 0.38 29.43
C GLU A 98 12.79 1.65 30.09
N ILE A 99 12.35 1.53 31.34
CA ILE A 99 11.88 2.67 32.14
C ILE A 99 13.06 3.44 32.72
N VAL A 100 14.21 2.78 32.94
CA VAL A 100 15.41 3.42 33.49
C VAL A 100 15.85 4.58 32.59
N GLY A 101 16.00 5.76 33.18
CA GLY A 101 16.39 6.98 32.48
C GLY A 101 15.23 7.75 31.84
N ARG A 102 13.99 7.21 31.84
CA ARG A 102 12.79 7.95 31.46
C ARG A 102 12.24 8.73 32.66
N LYS A 103 11.63 9.88 32.38
CA LYS A 103 10.91 10.64 33.41
C LYS A 103 9.55 9.99 33.65
N ASP A 104 9.27 9.60 34.89
CA ASP A 104 7.96 9.09 35.26
C ASP A 104 6.94 10.24 35.31
N LEU A 105 5.87 10.11 34.53
CA LEU A 105 4.75 11.06 34.44
C LEU A 105 3.40 10.35 34.64
N LYS A 106 3.38 9.11 35.12
CA LYS A 106 2.15 8.29 35.25
C LYS A 106 1.09 8.91 36.17
N ASP A 107 1.51 9.73 37.14
CA ASP A 107 0.60 10.42 38.07
C ASP A 107 -0.05 11.68 37.48
N ILE A 108 0.36 12.11 36.27
CA ILE A 108 -0.25 13.25 35.58
C ILE A 108 -1.52 12.78 34.88
N TYR A 109 -2.64 13.42 35.21
CA TYR A 109 -3.92 13.18 34.53
C TYR A 109 -3.83 13.57 33.06
N THR A 110 -3.59 12.58 32.21
CA THR A 110 -3.31 12.72 30.78
C THR A 110 -4.43 12.04 30.00
N ILE A 111 -4.92 12.70 28.95
CA ILE A 111 -6.02 12.22 28.11
C ILE A 111 -5.61 12.23 26.64
N THR A 112 -6.24 11.39 25.83
CA THR A 112 -6.23 11.48 24.36
C THR A 112 -7.60 11.98 23.89
N ILE A 113 -7.66 12.59 22.70
CA ILE A 113 -8.90 13.15 22.15
C ILE A 113 -9.02 12.69 20.71
N ASP A 114 -9.64 11.53 20.52
CA ASP A 114 -9.70 10.82 19.25
C ASP A 114 -11.15 10.47 18.87
N GLY A 115 -11.35 10.06 17.62
CA GLY A 115 -12.65 9.55 17.17
C GLY A 115 -13.01 8.22 17.84
N GLU A 116 -14.30 7.89 17.91
CA GLU A 116 -14.80 6.66 18.56
C GLU A 116 -14.19 5.37 17.98
N ASP A 117 -13.88 5.38 16.67
CA ASP A 117 -13.31 4.23 15.96
C ASP A 117 -11.76 4.23 15.91
N ALA A 118 -11.10 5.19 16.56
CA ALA A 118 -9.64 5.29 16.53
C ALA A 118 -8.99 4.14 17.30
N LYS A 119 -7.91 3.58 16.73
CA LYS A 119 -7.16 2.45 17.32
C LYS A 119 -5.70 2.82 17.61
N ASP A 120 -5.23 3.88 16.97
CA ASP A 120 -3.91 4.46 16.98
C ASP A 120 -3.97 5.78 17.76
N LEU A 121 -3.60 5.71 19.05
CA LEU A 121 -3.54 6.87 19.93
C LEU A 121 -2.10 7.41 19.94
N ASP A 122 -1.81 8.34 19.03
CA ASP A 122 -0.44 8.82 18.79
C ASP A 122 -0.01 9.92 19.77
N ASP A 123 -0.97 10.68 20.30
CA ASP A 123 -0.70 11.80 21.19
C ASP A 123 -1.63 11.85 22.41
N ALA A 124 -1.13 12.49 23.46
CA ALA A 124 -1.86 12.68 24.70
C ALA A 124 -1.52 14.03 25.33
N VAL A 125 -2.53 14.67 25.91
CA VAL A 125 -2.42 16.01 26.49
C VAL A 125 -2.77 16.02 27.97
N ALA A 126 -2.06 16.86 28.72
CA ALA A 126 -2.42 17.19 30.09
C ALA A 126 -2.24 18.70 30.31
N ILE A 127 -3.02 19.26 31.23
CA ILE A 127 -2.94 20.66 31.62
C ILE A 127 -2.95 20.81 33.13
N GLU A 128 -2.02 21.59 33.67
CA GLU A 128 -1.92 21.94 35.08
C GLU A 128 -1.96 23.46 35.21
N LYS A 129 -2.87 23.96 36.04
CA LYS A 129 -2.95 25.38 36.36
C LYS A 129 -1.94 25.72 37.45
N LYS A 130 -0.98 26.60 37.14
CA LYS A 130 -0.09 27.28 38.12
C LYS A 130 -0.40 28.78 38.11
N GLU A 131 0.60 29.64 38.32
CA GLU A 131 0.50 31.08 38.05
C GLU A 131 0.10 31.33 36.58
N ASN A 132 0.70 30.56 35.67
CA ASN A 132 0.27 30.37 34.29
C ASN A 132 -0.07 28.89 34.04
N TYR A 133 -0.53 28.53 32.84
CA TYR A 133 -0.77 27.12 32.51
C TYR A 133 0.53 26.40 32.12
N ARG A 134 0.65 25.15 32.56
CA ARG A 134 1.60 24.18 32.02
C ARG A 134 0.83 23.16 31.20
N VAL A 135 1.28 22.93 29.98
CA VAL A 135 0.71 21.94 29.06
C VAL A 135 1.75 20.88 28.78
N TRP A 136 1.37 19.61 28.88
CA TRP A 136 2.16 18.49 28.38
C TRP A 136 1.54 17.99 27.09
N ILE A 137 2.40 17.75 26.11
CA ILE A 137 2.08 17.07 24.86
C ILE A 137 2.99 15.85 24.83
N SER A 138 2.40 14.67 24.98
CA SER A 138 3.07 13.38 24.90
C SER A 138 2.83 12.81 23.52
N ILE A 139 3.87 12.36 22.83
CA ILE A 139 3.79 11.72 21.52
C ILE A 139 4.32 10.29 21.68
N ALA A 140 3.68 9.33 21.00
CA ALA A 140 4.11 7.95 20.97
C ALA A 140 5.58 7.84 20.54
N ASP A 141 6.36 7.10 21.31
CA ASP A 141 7.80 6.90 21.09
C ASP A 141 8.03 5.78 20.05
N VAL A 142 7.58 6.00 18.82
CA VAL A 142 7.62 5.00 17.74
C VAL A 142 9.05 4.58 17.40
N SER A 143 10.02 5.51 17.47
CA SER A 143 11.43 5.24 17.17
C SER A 143 12.12 4.36 18.21
N HIS A 144 11.58 4.27 19.43
CA HIS A 144 12.03 3.26 20.39
C HIS A 144 11.78 1.84 19.87
N TYR A 145 10.64 1.62 19.21
CA TYR A 145 10.25 0.31 18.70
C TYR A 145 10.81 0.03 17.30
N ILE A 146 10.75 1.01 16.41
CA ILE A 146 11.24 0.88 15.03
C ILE A 146 12.68 1.37 14.96
N LYS A 147 13.64 0.43 14.91
CA LYS A 147 15.06 0.75 14.82
C LYS A 147 15.46 1.10 13.38
N GLU A 148 16.32 2.09 13.22
CA GLU A 148 16.87 2.48 11.93
C GLU A 148 17.49 1.28 11.20
N GLY A 149 17.13 1.10 9.92
CA GLY A 149 17.62 0.01 9.07
C GLY A 149 16.93 -1.35 9.25
N SER A 150 16.00 -1.48 10.21
CA SER A 150 15.14 -2.67 10.39
C SER A 150 14.21 -2.90 9.19
N LEU A 151 13.53 -4.06 9.10
CA LEU A 151 12.57 -4.28 8.01
C LEU A 151 11.36 -3.36 8.17
N LEU A 152 10.93 -3.13 9.41
CA LEU A 152 9.84 -2.18 9.71
C LEU A 152 10.18 -0.75 9.29
N ASP A 153 11.40 -0.28 9.57
CA ASP A 153 11.87 1.05 9.17
C ASP A 153 11.89 1.21 7.64
N LYS A 154 12.48 0.24 6.94
CA LYS A 154 12.53 0.24 5.47
C LYS A 154 11.13 0.21 4.85
N GLU A 155 10.23 -0.57 5.44
CA GLU A 155 8.87 -0.65 4.94
C GLU A 155 8.07 0.62 5.24
N ALA A 156 8.26 1.24 6.41
CA ALA A 156 7.70 2.53 6.75
C ALA A 156 8.20 3.61 5.77
N GLU A 157 9.49 3.62 5.44
CA GLU A 157 10.06 4.55 4.48
C GLU A 157 9.51 4.31 3.06
N LYS A 158 9.42 3.05 2.62
CA LYS A 158 8.83 2.65 1.34
C LYS A 158 7.38 3.15 1.23
N ARG A 159 6.55 2.90 2.25
CA ARG A 159 5.16 3.36 2.29
C ARG A 159 5.03 4.87 2.39
N ARG A 160 5.89 5.56 3.15
CA ARG A 160 5.95 7.03 3.17
C ARG A 160 6.25 7.62 1.79
N LYS A 161 7.12 6.96 1.02
CA LYS A 161 7.48 7.35 -0.36
C LYS A 161 6.41 6.97 -1.39
N GLN A 162 5.40 6.17 -1.03
CA GLN A 162 4.22 5.93 -1.87
C GLN A 162 3.38 7.22 -1.89
N HIS A 163 3.81 8.17 -2.73
CA HIS A 163 3.07 9.36 -3.11
C HIS A 163 2.82 9.30 -4.62
N LEU A 164 1.64 9.75 -5.07
CA LEU A 164 1.08 9.58 -6.43
C LEU A 164 1.91 10.24 -7.56
N PRO A 165 2.96 9.62 -8.12
CA PRO A 165 2.97 9.50 -9.59
C PRO A 165 3.85 8.33 -10.08
N TYR A 166 3.27 7.16 -10.37
CA TYR A 166 3.92 6.17 -11.24
C TYR A 166 2.90 5.52 -12.18
N ARG A 167 3.12 5.72 -13.49
CA ARG A 167 2.36 5.07 -14.58
C ARG A 167 2.67 3.58 -14.61
N HIS A 168 1.96 2.81 -13.80
CA HIS A 168 1.71 1.40 -14.11
C HIS A 168 0.40 1.33 -14.88
N CYS A 169 0.41 0.68 -16.04
CA CYS A 169 -0.82 0.44 -16.80
C CYS A 169 -1.53 -0.77 -16.19
N TYR A 170 -2.52 -0.50 -15.34
CA TYR A 170 -3.47 -1.52 -14.91
C TYR A 170 -4.51 -1.73 -16.01
N THR A 171 -4.99 -2.94 -16.17
CA THR A 171 -5.88 -3.29 -17.28
C THR A 171 -6.91 -4.31 -16.84
N ASN A 172 -8.15 -4.13 -17.32
CA ASN A 172 -9.16 -5.19 -17.26
C ASN A 172 -8.88 -6.23 -18.35
N VAL A 173 -8.84 -7.50 -17.99
CA VAL A 173 -8.66 -8.59 -18.97
C VAL A 173 -10.01 -8.97 -19.53
N THR A 174 -10.16 -8.81 -20.85
CA THR A 174 -11.26 -9.42 -21.59
C THR A 174 -10.72 -10.67 -22.29
N ILE A 175 -11.11 -11.85 -21.83
CA ILE A 175 -10.75 -13.11 -22.49
C ILE A 175 -11.87 -13.43 -23.48
N PRO A 176 -11.62 -13.37 -24.80
CA PRO A 176 -12.64 -13.77 -25.76
C PRO A 176 -12.96 -15.25 -25.54
N ALA A 177 -14.25 -15.54 -25.34
CA ALA A 177 -14.75 -16.90 -25.28
C ALA A 177 -14.50 -17.55 -26.66
N PHE A 178 -13.48 -18.40 -26.75
CA PHE A 178 -13.31 -19.26 -27.91
C PHE A 178 -14.41 -20.32 -27.85
N LYS A 179 -15.42 -20.19 -28.72
CA LYS A 179 -16.27 -21.32 -29.13
C LYS A 179 -15.46 -22.28 -30.00
#